data_AF-A0ABD5MZY3-F1
#
_entry.id   AF-A0ABD5MZY3-F1
#
_cell.length_a   1.000
_cell.length_b   1.000
_cell.length_c   1.000
_cell.angle_alpha   90.00
_cell.angle_beta   90.00
_cell.angle_gamma   90.00
#
_symmetry.space_group_name_H-M   'P 1'
#
loop_
_entity.id
_entity.type
_entity.pdbx_description
1 polymer ?
#
loop_
_entity_poly.entity_id
_entity_poly.type
_entity_poly.pdbx_seq_one_letter_code
_entity_poly.pdbx_strand_id
1 'polypeptide(L)' 'MEAYTKYEMARLIGSRALQISMGAPFLIKIKDEEVEKIRFNPVEIAKMEYKEGVLPIEVVRVMPKNASKRK' A
#
# COMPACT_ATOMS: atom_id res chain seq x y z
N MET A 1 -13.01 1.96 7.95
CA MET A 1 -11.99 1.42 7.02
C MET A 1 -12.48 0.05 6.63
N GLU A 2 -12.95 -0.16 5.40
CA GLU A 2 -13.31 -1.50 4.95
C GLU A 2 -12.08 -2.40 5.11
N ALA A 3 -12.25 -3.57 5.69
CA ALA A 3 -11.15 -4.50 5.85
C ALA A 3 -10.66 -4.93 4.46
N TYR A 4 -9.42 -4.58 4.13
CA TYR A 4 -8.74 -5.16 2.97
C TYR A 4 -8.57 -6.66 3.18
N THR A 5 -8.78 -7.44 2.13
CA THR A 5 -8.42 -8.86 2.17
C THR A 5 -6.90 -9.01 2.30
N LYS A 6 -6.44 -10.16 2.80
CA LYS A 6 -5.00 -10.47 2.89
C LYS A 6 -4.26 -10.30 1.55
N TYR A 7 -4.94 -10.51 0.43
CA TYR A 7 -4.39 -10.36 -0.92
C TYR A 7 -4.29 -8.89 -1.34
N GLU A 8 -5.35 -8.11 -1.08
CA GLU A 8 -5.38 -6.67 -1.34
C GLU A 8 -4.30 -5.95 -0.51
N MET A 9 -4.19 -6.30 0.78
CA MET A 9 -3.17 -5.74 1.67
C MET A 9 -1.75 -6.05 1.18
N ALA A 10 -1.48 -7.30 0.80
CA ALA A 10 -0.17 -7.68 0.26
C ALA A 10 0.15 -6.93 -1.05
N ARG A 11 -0.85 -6.75 -1.93
CA ARG A 11 -0.68 -6.03 -3.20
C ARG A 11 -0.43 -4.54 -3.01
N LEU A 12 -1.14 -3.90 -2.08
CA LEU A 12 -0.96 -2.50 -1.72
C LEU A 12 0.47 -2.24 -1.23
N ILE A 13 0.93 -3.02 -0.25
CA ILE A 13 2.28 -2.90 0.31
C ILE A 13 3.33 -3.15 -0.77
N GLY A 14 3.18 -4.20 -1.58
CA GLY A 14 4.12 -4.52 -2.65
C GLY A 14 4.20 -3.45 -3.74
N SER A 15 3.05 -2.93 -4.18
CA SER A 15 2.99 -1.85 -5.17
C SER A 15 3.65 -0.58 -4.63
N ARG A 16 3.41 -0.24 -3.37
CA ARG A 16 4.01 0.95 -2.76
C ARG A 16 5.51 0.80 -2.53
N ALA A 17 5.96 -0.38 -2.09
CA ALA A 17 7.38 -0.67 -1.94
C ALA A 17 8.14 -0.49 -3.27
N LEU A 18 7.53 -0.91 -4.39
CA LEU A 18 8.12 -0.67 -5.72
C LEU A 18 8.24 0.82 -6.04
N GLN A 19 7.20 1.62 -5.76
CA GLN A 19 7.24 3.07 -5.97
C GLN A 19 8.37 3.73 -5.17
N ILE A 20 8.51 3.38 -3.90
CA ILE A 20 9.59 3.89 -3.02
C ILE A 20 10.96 3.48 -3.57
N SER A 21 11.11 2.24 -4.04
CA SER A 21 12.36 1.78 -4.66
C SER A 21 12.72 2.54 -5.94
N MET A 22 11.73 3.13 -6.62
CA MET A 22 11.92 3.98 -7.80
C MET A 22 12.17 5.46 -7.45
N GLY A 23 12.31 5.79 -6.15
CA GLY A 23 12.55 7.16 -5.70
C GLY A 23 11.28 8.00 -5.55
N ALA A 24 10.10 7.38 -5.49
CA ALA A 24 8.88 8.11 -5.18
C ALA A 24 8.93 8.71 -3.75
N PRO A 25 8.38 9.91 -3.54
CA PRO A 25 8.34 10.52 -2.22
C PRO A 25 7.42 9.74 -1.29
N PHE A 26 7.88 9.54 -0.05
CA PHE A 26 7.10 9.01 1.05
C PHE A 26 6.30 10.13 1.73
N LEU A 27 5.08 9.82 2.17
CA LEU A 27 4.14 10.79 2.76
C LEU A 27 4.20 10.83 4.29
N ILE A 28 4.93 9.88 4.89
CA ILE A 28 5.15 9.82 6.33
C ILE A 28 6.26 10.78 6.76
N LYS A 29 6.05 11.47 7.90
CA LYS A 29 7.09 12.25 8.57
C LYS A 29 8.03 11.31 9.32
N ILE A 30 8.89 10.62 8.57
CA ILE A 30 9.94 9.79 9.19
C ILE A 30 10.91 10.76 9.87
N LYS A 31 11.16 10.58 11.17
CA LYS A 31 12.31 11.23 11.81
C LYS A 31 13.57 10.61 11.21
N ASP A 32 14.59 11.42 10.89
CA ASP A 32 15.81 10.96 10.22
C ASP A 32 16.45 9.74 10.92
N GLU A 33 16.30 9.65 12.24
CA GLU A 33 16.74 8.52 13.08
C GLU A 33 16.07 7.18 12.78
N GLU A 34 14.82 7.17 12.32
CA GLU A 34 14.11 5.95 11.94
C GLU A 34 14.52 5.51 10.54
N VAL A 35 14.73 6.46 9.61
CA VAL A 35 15.18 6.17 8.24
C VAL A 35 16.52 5.42 8.24
N GLU A 36 17.44 5.83 9.12
CA GLU A 36 18.77 5.23 9.26
C GLU A 36 18.72 3.82 9.90
N LYS A 37 17.79 3.60 10.84
CA LYS A 37 17.58 2.27 11.47
C LYS A 37 17.04 1.22 10.50
N ILE A 38 16.21 1.62 9.53
CA ILE A 38 15.55 0.67 8.62
C ILE A 38 16.37 0.44 7.34
N ARG A 39 17.57 1.06 7.22
CA ARG A 39 18.42 0.99 6.02
C ARG A 39 17.66 1.30 4.72
N PHE A 40 16.68 2.20 4.77
CA PHE A 40 15.85 2.55 3.61
C PHE A 40 15.11 1.36 2.95
N ASN A 41 14.79 0.29 3.70
CA ASN A 41 14.08 -0.84 3.10
C ASN A 41 12.68 -0.40 2.60
N PRO A 42 12.40 -0.44 1.28
CA PRO A 42 11.14 0.06 0.72
C PRO A 42 9.90 -0.64 1.25
N VAL A 43 10.04 -1.92 1.61
CA VAL A 43 8.92 -2.73 2.13
C VAL A 43 8.49 -2.27 3.51
N GLU A 44 9.44 -1.95 4.38
CA GLU A 44 9.15 -1.50 5.73
C GLU A 44 8.57 -0.08 5.72
N ILE A 45 9.06 0.79 4.84
CA ILE A 45 8.48 2.12 4.61
C ILE A 45 7.03 2.01 4.15
N ALA A 46 6.75 1.13 3.17
CA ALA A 46 5.38 0.89 2.70
C ALA A 46 4.44 0.34 3.80
N LYS A 47 4.96 -0.52 4.69
CA LYS A 47 4.19 -1.02 5.85
C LYS A 47 3.87 0.08 6.85
N MET A 48 4.79 1.01 7.09
CA MET A 48 4.54 2.15 7.97
C MET A 48 3.51 3.09 7.37
N GLU A 49 3.61 3.43 6.09
CA GLU A 49 2.59 4.22 5.38
C GLU A 49 1.21 3.54 5.41
N TYR A 50 1.16 2.22 5.26
CA TYR A 50 -0.09 1.45 5.40
C TYR A 50 -0.69 1.57 6.81
N LYS A 51 0.14 1.50 7.87
CA LYS A 51 -0.31 1.63 9.26
C LYS A 51 -0.82 3.04 9.57
N GLU A 52 -0.20 4.08 9.02
CA GLU A 52 -0.68 5.46 9.16
C GLU A 52 -1.89 5.77 8.26
N GLY A 53 -2.21 4.90 7.30
CA GLY A 53 -3.36 5.07 6.40
C GLY A 53 -3.15 6.16 5.34
N VAL A 54 -1.90 6.56 5.07
CA VAL A 54 -1.53 7.65 4.14
C VAL A 54 -1.15 7.14 2.73
N LEU A 55 -1.48 5.89 2.41
CA LEU A 55 -1.16 5.31 1.11
C LEU A 55 -1.93 6.00 -0.02
N PRO A 56 -1.25 6.50 -1.07
CA PRO A 56 -1.89 7.15 -2.20
C PRO A 56 -2.44 6.15 -3.23
N ILE A 57 -2.91 4.98 -2.78
CA ILE A 57 -3.33 3.88 -3.65
C ILE A 57 -4.62 3.27 -3.10
N GLU A 58 -5.61 3.10 -3.97
CA GLU A 58 -6.90 2.52 -3.65
C GLU A 58 -7.11 1.18 -4.38
N VAL A 59 -7.96 0.32 -3.80
CA VAL A 59 -8.30 -0.97 -4.39
C VAL A 59 -9.64 -0.86 -5.11
N VAL A 60 -9.61 -1.05 -6.44
CA VAL A 60 -10.83 -1.13 -7.25
C VAL A 60 -11.29 -2.58 -7.34
N ARG A 61 -12.44 -2.88 -6.76
CA ARG A 61 -13.07 -4.22 -6.83
C ARG A 61 -13.96 -4.31 -8.07
N VAL A 62 -13.58 -5.17 -9.00
CA VAL A 62 -14.40 -5.46 -10.19
C VAL A 62 -15.35 -6.62 -9.91
N MET A 63 -16.65 -6.34 -9.91
CA MET A 63 -17.68 -7.38 -9.86
C MET A 63 -17.83 -8.04 -11.24
N PRO A 64 -18.12 -9.36 -11.31
CA PRO A 64 -18.37 -10.04 -12.57
C PRO A 64 -19.61 -9.45 -13.26
N LYS A 65 -19.45 -9.00 -14.51
CA LYS A 65 -20.49 -8.34 -15.32
C LYS A 65 -21.76 -9.16 -15.56
N ASN A 66 -21.74 -10.47 -15.29
CA ASN A 66 -22.82 -11.41 -15.60
C ASN A 66 -23.67 -11.85 -14.40
N ALA A 67 -23.45 -11.31 -13.19
CA ALA A 67 -24.23 -11.69 -12.01
C ALA A 67 -25.72 -11.29 -12.11
N SER A 68 -26.07 -10.33 -12.98
CA SER A 68 -27.44 -9.81 -13.17
C SER A 68 -28.17 -10.36 -14.41
N LYS A 69 -27.52 -11.16 -15.27
CA LYS A 69 -28.13 -11.75 -16.49
C LYS A 69 -28.57 -13.20 -16.30
N ARG A 70 -29.17 -13.50 -15.15
CA ARG A 70 -30.04 -14.68 -14.97
C ARG A 70 -31.46 -14.15 -14.71
N LYS A 71 -32.14 -13.74 -15.78
CA LYS A 71 -33.59 -13.62 -15.83
C LYS A 71 -34.06 -14.44 -17.02
#